data_AF-A0A533YY51-F1
#
_entry.id   AF-A0A533YY51-F1
#
_cell.length_a   1.000
_cell.length_b   1.000
_cell.length_c   1.000
_cell.angle_alpha   90.00
_cell.angle_beta   90.00
_cell.angle_gamma   90.00
#
_symmetry.space_group_name_H-M   'P 1'
#
loop_
_entity.id
_entity.type
_entity.pdbx_description
1 polymer ?
#
loop_
_entity_poly.entity_id
_entity_poly.type
_entity_poly.pdbx_seq_one_letter_code
_entity_poly.pdbx_strand_id
1 'polypeptide(L)' 'MQATMVYQNYRAVGSTSAGPLTWPTRVQAEDGLGRAKLVLTFHDVIPNPELTSQDWGSVDVGGNR' A
#
# COMPACT_ATOMS: atom_id res chain seq x y z
N MET A 1 4.83 -4.40 23.30
CA MET A 1 3.56 -3.96 22.70
C MET A 1 3.83 -3.60 21.25
N GLN A 2 2.95 -3.98 20.33
CA GLN A 2 3.16 -3.86 18.88
C GLN A 2 2.08 -2.96 18.27
N ALA A 3 2.45 -2.14 17.29
CA ALA A 3 1.48 -1.37 16.52
C ALA A 3 0.57 -2.31 15.72
N THR A 4 -0.69 -1.92 15.54
CA THR A 4 -1.68 -2.67 14.76
C THR A 4 -2.03 -1.91 13.49
N MET A 5 -2.37 -2.65 12.42
CA MET A 5 -2.87 -2.10 11.17
C MET A 5 -4.16 -2.81 10.78
N VAL A 6 -5.18 -2.04 10.42
CA VAL A 6 -6.48 -2.53 9.96
C VAL A 6 -6.76 -2.00 8.56
N TYR A 7 -7.04 -2.91 7.64
CA TYR A 7 -7.34 -2.62 6.24
C TYR A 7 -8.83 -2.82 6.01
N GLN A 8 -9.49 -1.81 5.44
CA GLN A 8 -10.95 -1.77 5.33
C GLN A 8 -11.37 -1.25 3.95
N ASN A 9 -12.65 -1.48 3.64
CA ASN A 9 -13.30 -0.95 2.44
C ASN A 9 -12.57 -1.35 1.15
N TYR A 10 -12.31 -2.64 0.98
CA TYR A 10 -11.70 -3.14 -0.24
C TYR A 10 -12.58 -2.86 -1.45
N ARG A 11 -11.97 -2.36 -2.52
CA ARG A 11 -12.62 -2.14 -3.81
C ARG A 11 -11.79 -2.75 -4.92
N ALA A 12 -12.44 -3.14 -6.00
CA ALA A 12 -11.75 -3.49 -7.23
C ALA A 12 -11.12 -2.22 -7.84
N VAL A 13 -9.84 -2.28 -8.16
CA VAL A 13 -9.08 -1.16 -8.74
C VAL A 13 -8.58 -1.46 -10.15
N GLY A 14 -8.82 -2.67 -10.63
CA GLY A 14 -8.44 -3.11 -11.97
C GLY A 14 -8.43 -4.64 -12.05
N SER A 15 -7.84 -5.16 -13.11
CA SER A 15 -7.65 -6.58 -13.31
C SER A 15 -6.32 -6.84 -14.02
N THR A 16 -5.78 -8.04 -13.78
CA THR A 16 -4.64 -8.58 -14.51
C THR A 16 -5.04 -9.93 -15.11
N SER A 17 -4.15 -10.55 -15.89
CA SER A 17 -4.32 -11.94 -16.34
C SER A 17 -4.43 -12.94 -15.19
N ALA A 18 -3.93 -12.60 -13.98
CA ALA A 18 -4.06 -13.41 -12.77
C ALA A 18 -5.36 -13.16 -11.98
N GLY A 19 -6.19 -12.19 -12.41
CA GLY A 19 -7.49 -11.90 -11.79
C GLY A 19 -7.67 -10.45 -11.33
N PRO A 20 -8.78 -10.15 -10.63
CA PRO A 20 -9.10 -8.81 -10.14
C PRO A 20 -8.08 -8.32 -9.11
N LEU A 21 -7.67 -7.07 -9.23
CA LEU A 21 -6.90 -6.37 -8.20
C LEU A 21 -7.86 -5.69 -7.24
N THR A 22 -7.74 -6.01 -5.95
CA THR A 22 -8.51 -5.34 -4.89
C THR A 22 -7.58 -4.57 -3.98
N TRP A 23 -8.04 -3.40 -3.54
CA TRP A 23 -7.25 -2.49 -2.70
C TRP A 23 -8.11 -1.90 -1.58
N PRO A 24 -7.59 -1.74 -0.34
CA PRO A 24 -8.31 -1.11 0.74
C PRO A 24 -8.38 0.41 0.53
N THR A 25 -9.56 1.00 0.57
CA THR A 25 -9.68 2.48 0.52
C THR A 25 -9.52 3.15 1.87
N ARG A 26 -9.38 2.37 2.95
CA ARG A 26 -9.10 2.89 4.29
C ARG A 26 -8.09 2.01 5.01
N VAL A 27 -7.05 2.63 5.54
CA VAL A 27 -6.05 1.98 6.39
C VAL A 27 -5.95 2.75 7.70
N GLN A 28 -6.09 2.04 8.81
CA GLN A 28 -5.91 2.59 10.15
C GLN A 28 -4.70 1.91 10.78
N ALA A 29 -3.76 2.71 11.29
CA ALA A 29 -2.65 2.24 12.11
C ALA A 29 -2.76 2.84 13.51
N GLU A 30 -2.48 2.04 14.52
CA GLU A 30 -2.54 2.43 15.92
C GLU A 30 -1.28 1.95 16.65
N ASP A 31 -0.67 2.80 17.47
CA ASP A 31 0.49 2.39 18.28
C ASP A 31 0.08 1.30 19.29
N GLY A 32 1.05 0.54 19.79
CA GLY A 32 0.76 -0.59 20.68
C GLY A 32 0.18 -0.20 22.04
N LEU A 33 0.04 1.10 22.32
CA LEU A 33 -0.50 1.66 23.57
C LEU A 33 -1.86 2.36 23.34
N GLY A 34 -2.37 2.41 22.11
CA GLY A 34 -3.62 3.08 21.74
C GLY A 34 -3.57 4.61 21.80
N ARG A 35 -2.38 5.21 21.84
CA ARG A 35 -2.21 6.66 22.07
C ARG A 35 -2.12 7.47 20.78
N ALA A 36 -1.61 6.85 19.73
CA ALA A 36 -1.43 7.48 18.43
C ALA A 36 -2.15 6.69 17.35
N LYS A 37 -2.88 7.39 16.49
CA LYS A 37 -3.66 6.82 15.41
C LYS A 37 -3.41 7.58 14.11
N LEU A 38 -3.07 6.84 13.06
CA LEU A 38 -3.03 7.33 11.69
C LEU A 38 -4.18 6.70 10.92
N VAL A 39 -4.94 7.52 10.19
CA VAL A 39 -5.97 7.05 9.26
C VAL A 39 -5.66 7.58 7.87
N LEU A 40 -5.47 6.68 6.93
CA LEU A 40 -5.31 6.98 5.52
C LEU A 40 -6.59 6.62 4.78
N THR A 41 -7.10 7.56 3.98
CA THR A 41 -8.26 7.36 3.11
C THR A 41 -7.80 7.57 1.68
N PHE A 42 -8.01 6.57 0.84
CA PHE A 42 -7.68 6.60 -0.58
C PHE A 42 -8.96 6.79 -1.38
N HIS A 43 -9.01 7.85 -2.18
CA HIS A 43 -10.19 8.18 -2.99
C HIS A 43 -10.15 7.45 -4.33
N ASP A 44 -9.04 7.59 -5.05
CA ASP A 44 -8.81 6.94 -6.34
C ASP A 44 -7.52 6.13 -6.29
N VAL A 45 -7.59 4.90 -6.79
CA VAL A 45 -6.45 4.00 -6.95
C VAL A 45 -6.49 3.52 -8.39
N ILE A 46 -5.52 3.98 -9.17
CA ILE A 46 -5.46 3.75 -10.61
C ILE A 46 -4.17 2.99 -10.90
N PRO A 47 -4.25 1.73 -11.36
CA PRO A 47 -3.08 1.00 -11.84
C PRO A 47 -2.44 1.77 -13.00
N ASN A 48 -1.13 2.00 -12.92
CA ASN A 48 -0.38 2.66 -13.96
C ASN A 48 0.59 1.66 -14.62
N PRO A 49 0.26 1.11 -15.81
CA PRO A 49 1.12 0.16 -16.51
C PRO A 49 2.32 0.82 -17.18
N GLU A 50 2.38 2.16 -17.24
CA GLU A 50 3.46 2.91 -17.88
C GLU A 50 4.63 3.17 -16.92
N LEU A 51 4.44 2.95 -15.61
CA LEU A 51 5.52 3.05 -14.63
C LEU A 51 6.58 1.98 -14.92
N THR A 52 7.78 2.44 -15.24
CA THR A 52 8.95 1.61 -15.50
C THR A 52 9.80 1.47 -14.24
N SER A 53 10.78 0.54 -14.25
CA SER A 53 11.74 0.41 -13.15
C SER A 53 12.54 1.69 -12.89
N GLN A 54 12.73 2.54 -13.92
CA GLN A 54 13.50 3.79 -13.81
C GLN A 54 12.75 4.87 -13.01
N ASP A 55 11.41 4.85 -13.03
CA ASP A 55 10.57 5.82 -12.32
C ASP A 55 10.60 5.64 -10.80
N TRP A 56 11.01 4.47 -10.30
CA TRP A 56 11.16 4.19 -8.87
C TRP A 56 12.45 4.76 -8.27
N GLY A 57 13.38 5.23 -9.11
CA GLY A 57 14.74 5.61 -8.72
C GLY A 57 15.70 4.41 -8.65
N SER A 58 17.02 4.67 -8.61
CA SER A 58 18.01 3.60 -8.46
C SER A 58 17.81 2.92 -7.11
N VAL A 59 17.37 1.66 -7.11
CA VAL A 59 17.56 0.80 -5.96
C VAL A 59 19.03 0.38 -6.02
N ASP A 60 19.93 1.21 -5.49
CA ASP A 60 21.28 0.76 -5.17
C ASP A 60 21.14 -0.28 -4.05
N VAL A 61 20.83 -1.52 -4.43
CA VAL A 61 20.95 -2.67 -3.54
C VAL A 61 22.45 -2.84 -3.34
N GLY A 62 22.98 -2.17 -2.32
CA GLY A 62 24.34 -2.37 -1.86
C GLY A 62 24.53 -3.84 -1.55
N GLY A 63 25.04 -4.59 -2.53
CA GLY A 63 25.54 -5.93 -2.34
C GLY A 63 26.68 -5.83 -1.33
N ASN A 64 26.44 -6.32 -0.12
CA ASN A 64 27.51 -6.54 0.83
C ASN A 64 28.49 -7.54 0.20
N ARG A 65 29.71 -7.03 -0.01
CA ARG A 65 30.95 -7.79 -0.06
C ARG A 65 31.09 -8.71 1.14
#